data_AF-A0A2N2ZMN4-F1
#
_entry.id   AF-A0A2N2ZMN4-F1
#
_cell.length_a   1.000
_cell.length_b   1.000
_cell.length_c   1.000
_cell.angle_alpha   90.00
_cell.angle_beta   90.00
_cell.angle_gamma   90.00
#
_symmetry.space_group_name_H-M   'P 1'
#
loop_
_entity.id
_entity.type
_entity.pdbx_description
1 polymer ?
#
loop_
_entity_poly.entity_id
_entity_poly.type
_entity_poly.pdbx_seq_one_letter_code
_entity_poly.pdbx_strand_id
1 'polypeptide(L)'
;MVEKNIRWIQRFGNFKKALMSFRRAVQIADERPLNELEQQGLIQSFEYTHELAWKTLKDFLNHKGVQDLYGSKDTNRKAFKEGLIKNGTVWMEMIQCRNLT
;
A
#
# COMPACT_ATOMS: atom_id res chain seq x y z
N MET A 1 -26.02 3.36 10.91
CA MET A 1 -24.98 2.45 10.37
C MET A 1 -24.30 3.06 9.13
N VAL A 2 -23.75 4.28 9.24
CA VAL A 2 -23.23 5.06 8.10
C VAL A 2 -21.78 4.67 7.72
N GLU A 3 -21.00 4.12 8.66
CA GLU A 3 -19.58 3.78 8.45
C GLU A 3 -19.34 2.74 7.34
N LYS A 4 -20.31 1.85 7.07
CA LYS A 4 -20.13 0.75 6.10
C LYS A 4 -20.03 1.22 4.64
N ASN A 5 -20.42 2.45 4.30
CA ASN A 5 -20.42 2.94 2.90
C ASN A 5 -19.30 3.92 2.58
N ILE A 6 -18.36 4.16 3.51
CA ILE A 6 -17.26 5.08 3.25
C ILE A 6 -16.14 4.34 2.52
N ARG A 7 -15.86 4.77 1.27
CA ARG A 7 -14.91 4.12 0.36
C ARG A 7 -13.53 3.85 0.98
N TRP A 8 -12.97 4.84 1.68
CA TRP A 8 -11.64 4.70 2.30
C TRP A 8 -11.63 3.65 3.41
N ILE A 9 -12.72 3.49 4.18
CA ILE A 9 -12.86 2.48 5.23
C ILE A 9 -12.88 1.08 4.62
N GLN A 10 -13.67 0.88 3.57
CA GLN A 10 -13.73 -0.39 2.85
C GLN A 10 -12.36 -0.75 2.26
N ARG A 11 -11.70 0.21 1.59
CA ARG A 11 -10.37 -0.02 1.02
C ARG A 11 -9.31 -0.28 2.09
N PHE A 12 -9.37 0.41 3.24
CA PHE A 12 -8.48 0.14 4.37
C PHE A 12 -8.67 -1.29 4.91
N GLY A 13 -9.91 -1.78 4.94
CA GLY A 13 -10.20 -3.19 5.24
C GLY A 13 -9.48 -4.15 4.29
N ASN A 14 -9.52 -3.87 2.97
CA ASN A 14 -8.84 -4.68 1.97
C ASN A 14 -7.31 -4.58 2.08
N PHE A 15 -6.78 -3.38 2.31
CA PHE A 15 -5.34 -3.15 2.57
C PHE A 15 -4.85 -3.96 3.76
N LYS A 16 -5.59 -4.00 4.88
CA LYS A 16 -5.19 -4.79 6.05
C LYS A 16 -5.10 -6.30 5.74
N LYS A 17 -6.03 -6.84 4.95
CA LYS A 17 -5.99 -8.25 4.52
C LYS A 17 -4.79 -8.52 3.61
N ALA A 18 -4.58 -7.65 2.63
CA ALA A 18 -3.43 -7.69 1.73
C ALA A 18 -2.09 -7.68 2.48
N LEU A 19 -1.93 -6.72 3.41
CA LEU A 19 -0.73 -6.59 4.23
C LEU A 19 -0.47 -7.82 5.10
N MET A 20 -1.53 -8.44 5.63
CA MET A 20 -1.40 -9.68 6.41
C MET A 20 -0.88 -10.83 5.55
N SER A 21 -1.40 -11.00 4.33
CA SER A 21 -0.90 -12.01 3.39
C SER A 21 0.55 -11.74 2.98
N PHE A 22 0.89 -10.49 2.67
CA PHE A 22 2.26 -10.09 2.32
C PHE A 22 3.24 -10.39 3.46
N ARG A 23 2.88 -10.07 4.71
CA ARG A 23 3.73 -10.38 5.89
C ARG A 23 4.00 -11.87 6.04
N ARG A 24 3.00 -12.73 5.77
CA ARG A 24 3.20 -14.19 5.79
C ARG A 24 4.15 -14.64 4.69
N ALA A 25 4.04 -14.08 3.49
CA ALA A 25 4.94 -14.40 2.38
C ALA A 25 6.39 -13.99 2.70
N VAL A 26 6.58 -12.82 3.31
CA VAL A 26 7.91 -12.38 3.81
C VAL A 26 8.44 -13.33 4.87
N GLN A 27 7.61 -13.72 5.85
CA GLN A 27 8.03 -14.66 6.90
C GLN A 27 8.51 -16.01 6.30
N ILE A 28 7.79 -16.55 5.31
CA ILE A 28 8.20 -17.79 4.63
C ILE A 28 9.56 -17.61 3.93
N ALA A 29 9.78 -16.44 3.31
CA ALA A 29 11.04 -16.11 2.63
C ALA A 29 12.22 -15.96 3.60
N ASP A 30 11.97 -15.51 4.84
CA ASP A 30 12.98 -15.42 5.91
C ASP A 30 13.31 -16.80 6.50
N GLU A 31 12.37 -17.74 6.46
CA GLU A 31 12.53 -19.10 7.00
C GLU A 31 13.25 -20.04 6.03
N ARG A 32 13.06 -19.87 4.71
CA ARG A 32 13.70 -20.72 3.69
C ARG A 32 13.78 -20.05 2.31
N PRO A 33 14.65 -20.55 1.42
CA PRO A 33 14.62 -20.16 0.01
C PRO A 33 13.25 -20.41 -0.62
N LEU A 34 12.81 -19.46 -1.43
CA LEU A 34 11.58 -19.54 -2.22
C LEU A 34 11.88 -20.19 -3.58
N ASN A 35 10.95 -21.04 -4.05
CA ASN A 35 10.96 -21.45 -5.45
C ASN A 35 10.49 -20.30 -6.36
N GLU A 36 10.64 -20.46 -7.67
CA GLU A 36 10.30 -19.42 -8.66
C GLU A 36 8.86 -18.90 -8.53
N LEU A 37 7.88 -19.79 -8.37
CA LEU A 37 6.47 -19.42 -8.24
C LEU A 37 6.20 -18.64 -6.94
N GLU A 38 6.87 -19.02 -5.85
CA GLU A 38 6.77 -18.32 -4.57
C GLU A 38 7.42 -16.94 -4.62
N GLN A 39 8.54 -16.79 -5.33
CA GLN A 39 9.17 -15.49 -5.56
C GLN A 39 8.24 -14.56 -6.35
N GLN A 40 7.64 -15.05 -7.43
CA GLN A 40 6.63 -14.31 -8.20
C GLN A 40 5.43 -13.93 -7.33
N GLY A 41 4.95 -14.86 -6.51
CA GLY A 41 3.86 -14.62 -5.56
C GLY A 41 4.19 -13.54 -4.53
N LEU A 42 5.43 -13.51 -4.01
CA LEU A 42 5.90 -12.49 -3.09
C LEU A 42 5.95 -11.11 -3.75
N ILE A 43 6.50 -11.02 -4.97
CA ILE A 43 6.57 -9.78 -5.76
C ILE A 43 5.16 -9.26 -6.03
N GLN A 44 4.27 -10.10 -6.56
CA GLN A 44 2.88 -9.73 -6.84
C GLN A 44 2.18 -9.27 -5.55
N SER A 45 2.48 -9.93 -4.42
CA SER A 45 1.97 -9.60 -3.10
C SER A 45 2.41 -8.23 -2.59
N PHE A 46 3.66 -7.86 -2.83
CA PHE A 46 4.14 -6.52 -2.57
C PHE A 46 3.39 -5.48 -3.42
N GLU A 47 3.29 -5.71 -4.73
CA GLU A 47 2.71 -4.75 -5.68
C GLU A 47 1.26 -4.41 -5.37
N TYR A 48 0.39 -5.43 -5.19
CA TYR A 48 -1.03 -5.16 -4.90
C TYR A 48 -1.22 -4.56 -3.51
N THR A 49 -0.38 -4.93 -2.54
CA THR A 49 -0.44 -4.38 -1.18
C THR A 49 -0.07 -2.90 -1.18
N HIS A 50 1.00 -2.54 -1.89
CA HIS A 50 1.41 -1.14 -2.05
C HIS A 50 0.37 -0.32 -2.83
N GLU A 51 -0.21 -0.90 -3.89
CA GLU A 51 -1.29 -0.28 -4.66
C GLU A 51 -2.52 0.05 -3.79
N LEU A 52 -2.93 -0.89 -2.94
CA LEU A 52 -4.01 -0.67 -1.99
C LEU A 52 -3.66 0.39 -0.93
N ALA A 53 -2.41 0.43 -0.49
CA ALA A 53 -1.94 1.37 0.53
C ALA A 53 -2.07 2.82 0.05
N TRP A 54 -1.48 3.17 -1.11
CA TRP A 54 -1.52 4.55 -1.59
C TRP A 54 -2.94 4.96 -2.02
N LYS A 55 -3.75 4.04 -2.58
CA LYS A 55 -5.16 4.34 -2.87
C LYS A 55 -5.99 4.57 -1.60
N THR A 56 -5.66 3.89 -0.50
CA THR A 56 -6.32 4.12 0.79
C THR A 56 -5.98 5.50 1.33
N LEU A 57 -4.70 5.90 1.26
CA LEU A 57 -4.27 7.25 1.63
C LEU A 57 -4.96 8.31 0.79
N LYS A 58 -5.04 8.11 -0.52
CA LYS A 58 -5.75 9.02 -1.45
C LYS A 58 -7.22 9.16 -1.08
N ASP A 59 -7.94 8.04 -0.92
CA ASP A 59 -9.37 8.07 -0.59
C ASP A 59 -9.60 8.73 0.79
N PHE A 60 -8.71 8.51 1.78
CA PHE A 60 -8.78 9.15 3.08
C PHE A 60 -8.52 10.66 3.02
N LEU A 61 -7.46 11.08 2.31
CA LEU A 61 -7.13 12.49 2.14
C LEU A 61 -8.23 13.24 1.38
N ASN A 62 -8.79 12.64 0.32
CA ASN A 62 -9.95 13.19 -0.38
C ASN A 62 -11.16 13.33 0.54
N HIS A 63 -11.43 12.34 1.40
CA HIS A 63 -12.48 12.41 2.40
C HIS A 63 -12.25 13.51 3.45
N LYS A 64 -10.99 13.86 3.73
CA LYS A 64 -10.59 15.00 4.58
C LYS A 64 -10.62 16.35 3.85
N GLY A 65 -10.99 16.39 2.57
CA GLY A 65 -11.10 17.62 1.78
C GLY A 65 -9.84 18.00 0.99
N VAL A 66 -8.81 17.15 0.97
CA VAL A 66 -7.64 17.35 0.10
C VAL A 66 -8.04 17.09 -1.35
N GLN A 67 -7.76 18.03 -2.24
CA GLN A 67 -8.01 17.93 -3.68
C GLN A 67 -6.69 17.65 -4.44
N ASP A 68 -6.80 17.42 -5.75
CA ASP A 68 -5.66 17.34 -6.68
C ASP A 68 -4.61 16.25 -6.38
N LEU A 69 -5.08 15.11 -5.84
CA LEU A 69 -4.27 13.89 -5.73
C LEU A 69 -4.50 12.99 -6.95
N TYR A 70 -3.53 12.93 -7.85
CA TYR A 70 -3.62 12.22 -9.12
C TYR A 70 -3.03 10.81 -9.05
N GLY A 71 -1.93 10.59 -8.32
CA GLY A 71 -1.19 9.32 -8.33
C GLY A 71 -0.64 8.88 -6.99
N SER A 72 0.31 7.94 -7.00
CA SER A 72 0.96 7.45 -5.78
C SER A 72 2.00 8.44 -5.24
N LYS A 73 2.72 9.14 -6.11
CA LYS A 73 3.82 10.06 -5.73
C LYS A 73 3.34 11.28 -4.94
N ASP A 74 2.34 11.99 -5.44
CA ASP A 74 1.72 13.14 -4.78
C ASP A 74 0.94 12.73 -3.54
N THR A 75 0.19 11.62 -3.61
CA THR A 75 -0.50 11.05 -2.44
C THR A 75 0.47 10.72 -1.31
N ASN A 76 1.57 10.01 -1.58
CA ASN A 76 2.56 9.64 -0.56
C ASN A 76 3.25 10.88 0.03
N ARG A 77 3.60 11.87 -0.80
CA ARG A 77 4.15 13.15 -0.31
C ARG A 77 3.19 13.88 0.62
N LYS A 78 1.91 13.96 0.24
CA LYS A 78 0.89 14.60 1.09
C LYS A 78 0.66 13.81 2.37
N ALA A 79 0.52 12.48 2.30
CA ALA A 79 0.36 11.63 3.46
C ALA A 79 1.53 11.74 4.45
N PHE A 80 2.76 11.86 3.97
CA PHE A 80 3.94 12.11 4.80
C PHE A 80 3.88 13.48 5.47
N LYS A 81 3.54 14.54 4.71
CA LYS A 81 3.39 15.90 5.25
C LYS A 81 2.31 15.99 6.33
N GLU A 82 1.20 15.25 6.18
CA GLU A 82 0.10 15.17 7.15
C GLU A 82 0.36 14.17 8.30
N GLY A 83 1.53 13.54 8.35
CA GLY A 83 1.90 12.61 9.43
C GLY A 83 1.17 11.26 9.40
N LEU A 84 0.48 10.92 8.31
CA LEU A 84 -0.24 9.65 8.17
C LEU A 84 0.71 8.46 7.96
N ILE A 85 1.87 8.73 7.37
CA ILE A 85 2.94 7.76 7.15
C ILE A 85 4.28 8.35 7.60
N LYS A 86 5.19 7.48 8.01
CA LYS A 86 6.57 7.82 8.35
C LYS A 86 7.49 7.44 7.19
N ASN A 87 8.71 7.98 7.21
CA ASN A 87 9.78 7.65 6.25
C ASN A 87 9.34 7.78 4.79
N GLY A 88 8.95 8.99 4.38
CA GLY A 88 8.46 9.26 3.01
C GLY A 88 9.42 8.78 1.92
N THR A 89 10.73 8.77 2.17
CA THR A 89 11.74 8.24 1.23
C THR A 89 11.51 6.77 0.90
N VAL A 90 11.26 5.93 1.90
CA VAL A 90 10.97 4.49 1.70
C VAL A 90 9.72 4.31 0.83
N TRP A 91 8.70 5.15 1.02
CA TRP A 91 7.50 5.13 0.19
C TRP A 91 7.75 5.55 -1.25
N MET A 92 8.71 6.44 -1.49
CA MET A 92 9.12 6.84 -2.83
C MET A 92 9.97 5.76 -3.50
N GLU A 93 10.85 5.08 -2.74
CA GLU A 93 11.62 3.93 -3.21
C GLU A 93 10.71 2.76 -3.59
N MET A 94 9.69 2.44 -2.78
CA MET A 94 8.69 1.42 -3.11
C MET A 94 7.96 1.69 -4.43
N ILE A 95 7.71 2.96 -4.78
CA ILE A 95 7.14 3.33 -6.08
C ILE A 95 8.13 3.02 -7.23
N GLN A 96 9.42 3.21 -7.01
CA GLN A 96 10.46 2.93 -7.99
C GLN A 96 10.67 1.42 -8.19
N CYS A 97 10.61 0.63 -7.12
CA CYS A 97 10.73 -0.84 -7.21
C CYS A 97 9.71 -1.46 -8.15
N ARG A 98 8.48 -0.94 -8.20
CA ARG A 98 7.42 -1.39 -9.11
C ARG A 98 7.71 -1.06 -10.60
N ASN A 99 8.66 -0.18 -10.89
CA ASN A 99 9.05 0.12 -12.27
C ASN A 99 10.25 -0.74 -12.73
N LEU A 100 10.76 -1.63 -11.87
CA LEU A 100 11.90 -2.51 -12.14
C LEU A 100 11.48 -3.98 -12.31
N THR A 101 10.21 -4.30 -12.06
CA THR A 101 9.55 -5.57 -12.37
C THR A 101 8.85 -5.50 -13.71
#